data_AF-A0A350IYH7-F1
#
_entry.id   AF-A0A350IYH7-F1
#
_cell.length_a   1.000
_cell.length_b   1.000
_cell.length_c   1.000
_cell.angle_alpha   90.00
_cell.angle_beta   90.00
_cell.angle_gamma   90.00
#
_symmetry.space_group_name_H-M   'P 1'
#
loop_
_entity.id
_entity.type
_entity.pdbx_description
1 polymer ?
#
loop_
_entity_poly.entity_id
_entity_poly.type
_entity_poly.pdbx_seq_one_letter_code
_entity_poly.pdbx_strand_id
1 'polypeptide(L)'
;MRRLAESIIHARRIYIVGVINSFVSAMQLRYALLMYGIDAMLISGYDELHAVDMCVGSDDLIIVYSVSANGKLLKMVEDMVEQDHCSTALITMNPSSSFNEERAKESC
;
A
#
# COMPACT_ATOMS: atom_id res chain seq x y z
N MET A 1 -12.66 -4.13 -6.29
CA MET A 1 -12.16 -5.48 -5.95
C MET A 1 -11.35 -6.14 -7.05
N ARG A 2 -11.86 -6.32 -8.28
CA ARG A 2 -11.10 -6.97 -9.38
C ARG A 2 -9.74 -6.31 -9.68
N ARG A 3 -9.70 -4.98 -9.81
CA ARG A 3 -8.46 -4.23 -10.06
C ARG A 3 -7.37 -4.49 -9.01
N LEU A 4 -7.76 -4.53 -7.73
CA LEU A 4 -6.81 -4.83 -6.64
C LEU A 4 -6.24 -6.24 -6.75
N ALA A 5 -7.09 -7.23 -7.05
CA ALA A 5 -6.62 -8.60 -7.28
C ALA A 5 -5.66 -8.69 -8.47
N GLU A 6 -5.96 -7.97 -9.56
CA GLU A 6 -5.06 -7.89 -10.72
C GLU A 6 -3.72 -7.23 -10.35
N SER A 7 -3.72 -6.14 -9.57
CA SER A 7 -2.48 -5.52 -9.08
C SER A 7 -1.66 -6.47 -8.19
N ILE A 8 -2.32 -7.23 -7.31
CA ILE A 8 -1.65 -8.20 -6.43
C ILE A 8 -0.99 -9.32 -7.26
N ILE A 9 -1.66 -9.84 -8.28
CA ILE A 9 -1.16 -10.97 -9.09
C ILE A 9 0.05 -10.57 -9.95
N HIS A 10 0.08 -9.33 -10.46
CA HIS A 10 1.12 -8.88 -11.39
C HIS A 10 2.24 -8.08 -10.71
N ALA A 11 2.11 -7.75 -9.42
CA ALA A 11 3.14 -7.01 -8.69
C ALA A 11 4.41 -7.84 -8.58
N ARG A 12 5.56 -7.22 -8.88
CA ARG A 12 6.88 -7.80 -8.69
C ARG A 12 7.20 -7.99 -7.20
N ARG A 13 6.85 -6.99 -6.38
CA ARG A 13 6.95 -7.00 -4.91
C ARG A 13 5.73 -6.36 -4.30
N ILE A 14 5.31 -6.87 -3.15
CA ILE A 14 4.19 -6.32 -2.39
C ILE A 14 4.70 -5.84 -1.03
N TYR A 15 4.44 -4.58 -0.73
CA TYR A 15 4.69 -3.98 0.59
C TYR A 15 3.34 -3.67 1.23
N ILE A 16 3.10 -4.21 2.41
CA ILE A 16 1.90 -3.91 3.20
C ILE A 16 2.32 -2.97 4.32
N VAL A 17 1.74 -1.79 4.37
CA VAL A 17 2.08 -0.78 5.36
C VAL A 17 0.93 -0.63 6.34
N GLY A 18 1.19 -0.83 7.62
CA GLY A 18 0.17 -0.72 8.66
C GLY A 18 0.80 -0.54 10.03
N VAL A 19 0.33 0.46 10.78
CA VAL A 19 0.91 0.81 12.09
C VAL A 19 -0.11 0.71 13.21
N ILE A 20 0.38 0.51 14.43
CA ILE A 20 -0.42 0.47 15.67
C ILE A 20 -1.59 -0.51 15.52
N ASN A 21 -2.83 -0.04 15.47
CA ASN A 21 -4.01 -0.89 15.38
C ASN A 21 -4.18 -1.51 13.99
N SER A 22 -3.71 -0.82 12.94
CA SER A 22 -3.77 -1.33 11.56
C SER A 22 -2.70 -2.39 11.28
N PHE A 23 -1.67 -2.49 12.12
CA PHE A 23 -0.61 -3.50 11.98
C PHE A 23 -1.16 -4.93 12.07
N VAL A 24 -2.08 -5.20 12.99
CA VAL A 24 -2.65 -6.55 13.17
C VAL A 24 -3.42 -6.98 11.93
N SER A 25 -4.22 -6.10 11.34
CA SER A 25 -4.94 -6.38 10.10
C SER A 25 -4.01 -6.51 8.89
N ALA A 26 -2.94 -5.70 8.84
CA ALA A 26 -1.89 -5.83 7.84
C ALA A 26 -1.14 -7.18 7.95
N MET A 27 -0.87 -7.67 9.16
CA MET A 27 -0.34 -9.01 9.40
C MET A 27 -1.29 -10.11 8.92
N GLN A 28 -2.59 -9.97 9.19
CA GLN A 28 -3.60 -10.94 8.73
C GLN A 28 -3.65 -11.00 7.20
N LEU A 29 -3.59 -9.85 6.53
CA LEU A 29 -3.52 -9.79 5.07
C LEU A 29 -2.25 -10.46 4.54
N ARG A 30 -1.08 -10.17 5.13
CA ARG A 30 0.18 -10.83 4.78
C ARG A 30 0.08 -12.34 4.91
N TYR A 31 -0.46 -12.82 6.04
CA TYR A 31 -0.65 -14.25 6.27
C TYR A 31 -1.56 -14.87 5.20
N ALA A 32 -2.66 -14.21 4.86
CA ALA A 32 -3.55 -14.68 3.80
C ALA A 32 -2.85 -14.75 2.43
N LEU A 33 -2.08 -13.73 2.04
CA LEU A 33 -1.30 -13.74 0.79
C LEU A 33 -0.28 -14.89 0.76
N LEU A 34 0.44 -15.09 1.87
CA LEU A 34 1.42 -16.17 1.99
C LEU A 34 0.80 -17.57 1.83
N MET A 35 -0.43 -17.79 2.33
CA MET A 35 -1.14 -19.06 2.13
C MET A 35 -1.42 -19.35 0.65
N TYR A 36 -1.47 -18.33 -0.21
CA TYR A 36 -1.63 -18.47 -1.66
C TYR A 36 -0.30 -18.38 -2.42
N GLY A 37 0.84 -18.45 -1.72
CA GLY A 37 2.17 -18.39 -2.33
C GLY A 37 2.60 -17.00 -2.79
N ILE A 38 1.90 -15.95 -2.34
CA ILE A 38 2.22 -14.56 -2.66
C ILE A 38 3.04 -13.99 -1.50
N ASP A 39 4.31 -13.69 -1.75
CA ASP A 39 5.16 -13.06 -0.76
C ASP A 39 4.84 -11.56 -0.62
N ALA A 40 4.82 -11.08 0.62
CA ALA A 40 4.55 -9.69 0.94
C ALA A 40 5.34 -9.28 2.18
N MET A 41 6.00 -8.13 2.08
CA MET A 41 6.75 -7.53 3.18
C MET A 41 5.82 -6.64 4.00
N LEU A 42 5.84 -6.83 5.32
CA LEU A 42 5.08 -5.97 6.24
C LEU A 42 5.99 -4.84 6.73
N ILE A 43 5.50 -3.61 6.62
CA ILE A 43 6.16 -2.38 7.04
C ILE A 43 5.36 -1.76 8.18
N SER A 44 6.03 -1.59 9.31
CA SER A 44 5.41 -1.21 10.59
C SER A 44 5.96 0.09 11.18
N GLY A 45 7.01 0.65 10.57
CA GLY A 45 7.67 1.86 11.02
C GLY A 45 8.13 2.78 9.88
N TYR A 46 8.47 4.01 10.25
CA TYR A 46 8.94 5.03 9.31
C TYR A 46 10.30 4.69 8.69
N ASP A 47 11.22 4.15 9.50
CA ASP A 47 12.58 3.82 9.03
C ASP A 47 12.56 2.67 8.01
N GLU A 48 11.70 1.68 8.24
CA GLU A 48 11.45 0.59 7.28
C GLU A 48 10.87 1.12 5.97
N LEU A 49 9.91 2.06 6.04
CA LEU A 49 9.32 2.68 4.86
C LEU A 49 10.35 3.48 4.05
N HIS A 50 11.26 4.20 4.72
CA HIS A 50 12.34 4.93 4.04
C HIS A 50 13.34 3.98 3.36
N ALA A 51 13.60 2.81 3.92
CA ALA A 51 14.42 1.81 3.25
C ALA A 51 13.72 1.23 2.01
N VAL A 52 12.39 1.07 2.06
CA VAL A 52 11.57 0.61 0.92
C VAL A 52 11.54 1.65 -0.20
N ASP A 53 11.44 2.93 0.13
CA ASP A 53 11.47 4.06 -0.81
C ASP A 53 12.65 3.97 -1.78
N MET A 54 13.85 3.69 -1.27
CA MET A 54 15.05 3.55 -2.11
C MET A 54 15.03 2.32 -3.06
N CYS A 55 14.06 1.42 -2.92
CA CYS A 55 14.01 0.13 -3.61
C CYS A 55 12.73 -0.09 -4.43
N VAL A 56 11.74 0.80 -4.30
CA VAL A 56 10.45 0.68 -4.95
C VAL A 56 10.55 1.06 -6.42
N GLY A 57 9.74 0.42 -7.26
CA GLY A 57 9.63 0.79 -8.68
C GLY A 57 8.21 0.64 -9.21
N SER A 58 8.02 0.95 -10.49
CA SER A 58 6.71 0.99 -11.16
C SER A 58 5.93 -0.33 -11.12
N ASP A 59 6.63 -1.46 -11.05
CA ASP A 59 6.04 -2.80 -11.05
C ASP A 59 5.74 -3.33 -9.63
N ASP A 60 6.03 -2.54 -8.59
CA ASP A 60 5.74 -2.90 -7.21
C ASP A 60 4.36 -2.37 -6.76
N LEU A 61 3.80 -3.02 -5.74
CA LEU A 61 2.54 -2.64 -5.12
C LEU A 61 2.74 -2.29 -3.65
N ILE A 62 2.29 -1.10 -3.25
CA ILE A 62 2.18 -0.72 -1.84
C ILE A 62 0.70 -0.77 -1.43
N ILE A 63 0.37 -1.65 -0.48
CA ILE A 63 -0.95 -1.73 0.15
C ILE A 63 -0.88 -1.01 1.49
N VAL A 64 -1.54 0.13 1.61
CA VAL A 64 -1.63 0.87 2.86
C VAL A 64 -2.89 0.47 3.61
N TYR A 65 -2.73 -0.03 4.83
CA TYR A 65 -3.82 -0.27 5.76
C TYR A 65 -3.86 0.87 6.78
N SER A 66 -4.86 1.74 6.68
CA SER A 66 -5.05 2.86 7.59
C SER A 66 -6.53 3.15 7.77
N VAL A 67 -7.05 2.94 8.99
CA VAL A 67 -8.48 3.11 9.29
C VAL A 67 -8.93 4.56 9.07
N SER A 68 -8.12 5.52 9.50
CA SER A 68 -8.40 6.96 9.38
C SER A 68 -8.01 7.55 8.03
N ALA A 69 -7.16 6.84 7.27
CA ALA A 69 -6.51 7.34 6.05
C ALA A 69 -5.93 8.74 6.24
N ASN A 70 -5.21 8.92 7.35
CA ASN A 70 -4.46 10.14 7.64
C ASN A 70 -3.13 9.80 8.31
N GLY A 71 -2.32 10.83 8.53
CA GLY A 71 -1.09 10.74 9.30
C GLY A 71 0.17 10.70 8.45
N LYS A 72 1.31 10.86 9.13
CA LYS A 72 2.63 11.04 8.52
C LYS A 72 3.01 9.89 7.58
N LEU A 73 2.67 8.66 7.95
CA LEU A 73 3.06 7.49 7.18
C LEU A 73 2.29 7.38 5.86
N LEU A 74 1.00 7.75 5.85
CA LEU A 74 0.23 7.80 4.60
C LEU A 74 0.82 8.86 3.66
N LYS A 75 1.15 10.04 4.21
CA LYS A 75 1.80 11.11 3.45
C LYS A 75 3.13 10.67 2.85
N MET A 76 3.95 9.95 3.60
CA MET A 76 5.20 9.41 3.05
C MET A 76 4.93 8.47 1.87
N VAL A 77 3.92 7.60 1.95
CA VAL A 77 3.54 6.76 0.81
C VAL A 77 3.03 7.60 -0.36
N GLU A 78 2.25 8.67 -0.13
CA GLU A 78 1.84 9.60 -1.19
C GLU A 78 3.06 10.22 -1.90
N ASP A 79 4.02 10.74 -1.12
CA ASP A 79 5.25 11.34 -1.64
C ASP A 79 6.06 10.34 -2.49
N MET A 80 6.15 9.06 -2.06
CA MET A 80 6.82 7.97 -2.80
C MET A 80 6.14 7.67 -4.14
N VAL A 81 4.81 7.71 -4.18
CA VAL A 81 4.01 7.41 -5.38
C VAL A 81 4.12 8.49 -6.44
N GLU A 82 4.35 9.74 -6.01
CA GLU A 82 4.62 10.85 -6.91
C GLU A 82 6.01 10.73 -7.57
N GLN A 83 6.99 10.14 -6.88
CA GLN A 83 8.37 10.06 -7.35
C GLN A 83 8.66 8.82 -8.21
N ASP A 84 8.15 7.64 -7.85
CA ASP A 84 8.60 6.36 -8.43
C ASP A 84 7.53 5.59 -9.22
N HIS A 85 6.36 6.20 -9.45
CA HIS A 85 5.26 5.63 -10.22
C HIS A 85 4.82 4.21 -9.79
N CYS A 86 5.01 3.83 -8.53
CA CYS A 86 4.54 2.53 -8.04
C CYS A 86 3.01 2.46 -7.93
N SER A 87 2.47 1.25 -7.97
CA SER A 87 1.03 1.01 -7.78
C SER A 87 0.68 1.06 -6.31
N THR A 88 -0.46 1.67 -5.97
CA THR A 88 -0.93 1.70 -4.57
C THR A 88 -2.38 1.32 -4.40
N ALA A 89 -2.66 0.75 -3.23
CA ALA A 89 -4.00 0.45 -2.78
C ALA A 89 -4.17 0.88 -1.32
N LEU A 90 -5.24 1.61 -1.02
CA LEU A 90 -5.59 1.99 0.34
C LEU A 90 -6.75 1.14 0.84
N ILE A 91 -6.57 0.53 2.00
CA ILE A 91 -7.62 -0.13 2.77
C ILE A 91 -7.93 0.77 3.97
N THR A 92 -9.12 1.37 3.94
CA THR A 92 -9.55 2.39 4.90
C THR A 92 -11.03 2.24 5.26
N MET A 93 -11.41 2.76 6.43
CA MET A 93 -12.82 2.97 6.81
C MET A 93 -13.27 4.42 6.58
N ASN A 94 -12.36 5.30 6.18
CA ASN A 94 -12.63 6.70 5.85
C ASN A 94 -12.81 6.85 4.33
N PRO A 95 -14.05 6.90 3.81
CA PRO A 95 -14.30 7.04 2.38
C PRO A 95 -14.03 8.46 1.85
N SER A 96 -13.81 9.44 2.73
CA SER A 96 -13.55 10.83 2.38
C SER A 96 -12.05 11.15 2.35
N SER A 97 -11.19 10.13 2.33
CA SER A 97 -9.75 10.35 2.23
C SER A 97 -9.40 10.85 0.83
N SER A 98 -8.59 11.89 0.74
CA SER A 98 -8.06 12.42 -0.53
C SER A 98 -7.05 11.49 -1.22
N PHE A 99 -6.65 10.40 -0.56
CA PHE A 99 -5.69 9.44 -1.08
C PHE A 99 -6.18 8.87 -2.43
N ASN A 100 -5.43 9.15 -3.51
CA ASN A 100 -5.70 8.71 -4.88
C ASN A 100 -7.00 9.24 -5.55
N GLU A 101 -7.65 10.30 -5.05
CA GLU A 101 -8.84 10.85 -5.74
C GLU A 101 -8.53 11.44 -7.14
N GLU A 102 -7.29 11.86 -7.40
CA GLU A 102 -6.92 12.54 -8.66
C GLU A 102 -6.69 11.58 -9.85
N ARG A 103 -6.17 10.37 -9.61
CA ARG A 103 -5.86 9.41 -10.70
C ARG A 103 -7.08 8.66 -11.26
N ALA A 104 -8.21 8.65 -10.54
CA ALA A 104 -9.44 8.03 -11.03
C ALA A 104 -10.14 8.82 -12.15
N LYS A 105 -9.81 10.11 -12.31
CA LYS A 105 -10.43 11.01 -13.30
C LYS A 105 -9.66 11.10 -14.63
N GLU A 106 -8.41 10.65 -14.69
CA GLU A 106 -7.57 10.71 -15.91
C GLU A 106 -7.71 9.46 -16.81
N SER A 107 -8.52 8.48 -16.43
CA SER A 107 -8.78 7.26 -17.21
C SER A 107 -10.17 7.22 -17.87
N CYS A 108 -10.79 8.37 -18.12
CA CYS A 108 -12.09 8.48 -18.78
C CYS A 108 -12.01 9.28 -20.08
#